data_AF-A0A194PFH2-F1
#
_entry.id   AF-A0A194PFH2-F1
#
_cell.length_a   1.000
_cell.length_b   1.000
_cell.length_c   1.000
_cell.angle_alpha   90.00
_cell.angle_beta   90.00
_cell.angle_gamma   90.00
#
_symmetry.space_group_name_H-M   'P 1'
#
loop_
_entity.id
_entity.type
_entity.pdbx_description
1 polymer ?
#
loop_
_entity_poly.entity_id
_entity_poly.type
_entity_poly.pdbx_seq_one_letter_code
_entity_poly.pdbx_strand_id
1 'polypeptide(L)'
;MALGSPWASAWFVFVAVTSFITTLMWSFVYLLSIREALKLPINWVLSELISTSLETFFYLIAFIVMFTTVTGHYASNVAAAVFGMFNTLAYAASSFLLFKEHKASVAAAS
;
A
#
# COMPACT_ATOMS: atom_id res chain seq x y z
N MET A 1 11.93 -22.78 -0.08
CA MET A 1 11.76 -22.09 -1.37
C MET A 1 12.15 -20.64 -1.17
N ALA A 2 13.33 -20.24 -1.63
CA ALA A 2 13.76 -18.84 -1.59
C ALA A 2 13.55 -18.25 -2.99
N LEU A 3 12.75 -17.18 -3.10
CA LEU A 3 12.88 -16.24 -4.21
C LEU A 3 14.29 -15.65 -4.15
N GLY A 4 14.94 -15.39 -5.29
CA GLY A 4 16.37 -15.07 -5.35
C GLY A 4 16.83 -14.00 -4.37
N SER A 5 18.07 -14.12 -3.88
CA SER A 5 18.69 -13.37 -2.76
C SER A 5 17.82 -13.28 -1.49
N PRO A 6 18.29 -13.77 -0.32
CA PRO A 6 17.50 -13.78 0.93
C PRO A 6 16.88 -12.42 1.28
N TRP A 7 17.55 -11.34 0.92
CA TRP A 7 17.19 -9.97 1.23
C TRP A 7 16.01 -9.43 0.40
N ALA A 8 15.96 -9.75 -0.90
CA ALA A 8 14.89 -9.28 -1.78
C ALA A 8 13.55 -9.95 -1.44
N SER A 9 13.57 -11.26 -1.20
CA SER A 9 12.39 -11.99 -0.76
C SER A 9 11.89 -11.51 0.61
N ALA A 10 12.79 -11.26 1.56
CA ALA A 10 12.41 -10.74 2.87
C ALA A 10 11.79 -9.35 2.79
N TRP A 11 12.37 -8.45 1.97
CA TRP A 11 11.82 -7.12 1.72
C TRP A 11 10.40 -7.19 1.14
N PHE A 12 10.19 -8.01 0.11
CA PHE A 12 8.87 -8.14 -0.50
C PHE A 12 7.82 -8.66 0.48
N VAL A 13 8.14 -9.69 1.27
CA VAL A 13 7.22 -10.23 2.28
C VAL A 13 6.95 -9.20 3.37
N PHE A 14 7.95 -8.44 3.80
CA PHE A 14 7.76 -7.34 4.76
C PHE A 14 6.77 -6.30 4.24
N VAL A 15 6.92 -5.83 3.00
CA VAL A 15 5.99 -4.89 2.37
C VAL A 15 4.58 -5.49 2.28
N ALA A 16 4.46 -6.75 1.87
CA ALA A 16 3.16 -7.40 1.73
C ALA A 16 2.42 -7.58 3.06
N VAL A 17 3.12 -7.99 4.12
CA VAL A 17 2.52 -8.18 5.45
C VAL A 17 2.15 -6.85 6.08
N THR A 18 3.00 -5.82 5.97
CA THR A 18 2.72 -4.50 6.53
C THR A 18 1.55 -3.81 5.84
N SER A 19 1.44 -3.92 4.51
CA SER A 19 0.29 -3.38 3.78
C SER A 19 -1.00 -4.12 4.11
N PHE A 20 -0.92 -5.45 4.25
CA PHE A 20 -2.07 -6.26 4.64
C PHE A 20 -2.59 -5.87 6.03
N ILE A 21 -1.71 -5.75 7.02
CA ILE A 21 -2.09 -5.33 8.38
C ILE A 21 -2.73 -3.94 8.35
N THR A 22 -2.13 -2.99 7.64
CA THR A 22 -2.64 -1.61 7.56
C THR A 22 -4.01 -1.56 6.87
N THR A 23 -4.19 -2.29 5.77
CA THR A 23 -5.50 -2.38 5.08
C THR A 23 -6.56 -3.04 5.97
N LEU A 24 -6.18 -4.05 6.74
CA LEU A 24 -7.05 -4.73 7.70
C LEU A 24 -7.45 -3.79 8.85
N MET A 25 -6.51 -2.98 9.35
CA MET A 25 -6.79 -1.93 10.33
C MET A 25 -7.81 -0.90 9.80
N TRP A 26 -7.62 -0.41 8.57
CA TRP A 26 -8.59 0.50 7.94
C TRP A 26 -9.96 -0.16 7.76
N SER A 27 -10.00 -1.43 7.38
CA SER A 27 -11.26 -2.20 7.28
C SER A 27 -12.03 -2.21 8.60
N PHE A 28 -11.34 -2.38 9.74
CA PHE A 28 -11.99 -2.27 11.06
C PHE A 28 -12.48 -0.86 11.38
N VAL A 29 -11.70 0.19 11.03
CA VAL A 29 -12.12 1.59 11.20
C VAL A 29 -13.42 1.88 10.46
N TYR A 30 -13.57 1.35 9.25
CA TYR A 30 -14.78 1.45 8.44
C TYR A 30 -15.94 0.60 8.96
N LEU A 31 -15.71 -0.68 9.28
CA LEU A 31 -16.77 -1.60 9.73
C LEU A 31 -17.39 -1.20 11.07
N LEU A 32 -16.60 -0.62 11.97
CA LEU A 32 -17.06 -0.16 13.28
C LEU A 32 -17.51 1.30 13.26
N SER A 33 -17.53 1.95 12.09
CA SER A 33 -17.79 3.39 11.94
C SER A 33 -17.03 4.24 12.97
N ILE A 34 -15.78 3.90 13.28
CA ILE A 34 -14.99 4.58 14.33
C ILE A 34 -14.84 6.07 14.02
N ARG A 35 -14.76 6.42 12.73
CA ARG A 35 -14.76 7.81 12.26
C ARG A 35 -15.96 8.64 12.74
N GLU A 36 -17.11 8.00 12.98
CA GLU A 36 -18.36 8.64 13.42
C GLU A 36 -18.53 8.54 14.95
N ALA A 37 -18.08 7.42 15.55
CA ALA A 37 -18.16 7.18 16.98
C ALA A 37 -17.12 7.99 17.79
N LEU A 38 -15.94 8.24 17.22
CA LEU A 38 -14.82 8.89 17.89
C LEU A 38 -14.57 10.29 17.29
N LYS A 39 -15.09 11.32 17.95
CA LYS A 39 -14.93 12.74 17.58
C LYS A 39 -13.54 13.29 17.91
N LEU A 40 -12.50 12.68 17.35
CA LEU A 40 -11.15 13.24 17.42
C LEU A 40 -10.98 14.33 16.35
N PRO A 41 -10.25 15.44 16.63
CA PRO A 41 -9.94 16.49 15.66
C PRO A 41 -8.83 16.03 14.69
N ILE A 42 -9.00 14.87 14.06
CA ILE A 42 -8.04 14.27 13.13
C ILE A 42 -8.73 14.14 11.77
N ASN A 43 -8.02 14.56 10.71
CA ASN A 43 -8.47 14.34 9.33
C ASN A 43 -8.28 12.87 8.96
N TRP A 44 -9.30 12.04 9.23
CA TRP A 44 -9.28 10.60 8.95
C TRP A 44 -8.90 10.28 7.49
N VAL A 45 -9.44 11.03 6.53
CA VAL A 45 -9.13 10.89 5.10
C VAL A 45 -7.66 11.17 4.79
N LEU A 46 -7.05 12.16 5.46
CA LEU A 46 -5.64 12.49 5.24
C LEU A 46 -4.71 11.44 5.86
N SER A 47 -5.06 10.91 7.04
CA SER A 47 -4.33 9.80 7.66
C SER A 47 -4.35 8.55 6.77
N GLU A 48 -5.51 8.20 6.21
CA GLU A 48 -5.63 7.09 5.27
C GLU A 48 -4.82 7.32 4.00
N LEU A 49 -4.93 8.50 3.41
CA LEU A 49 -4.17 8.88 2.23
C LEU A 49 -2.67 8.71 2.43
N ILE A 50 -2.13 9.14 3.59
CA ILE A 50 -0.71 8.99 3.90
C ILE A 50 -0.33 7.51 3.96
N SER A 51 -1.10 6.68 4.69
CA SER A 51 -0.84 5.25 4.78
C SER A 51 -0.87 4.56 3.41
N THR A 52 -1.91 4.79 2.61
CA THR A 52 -2.06 4.20 1.27
C THR A 52 -0.97 4.67 0.30
N SER A 53 -0.52 5.92 0.43
CA SER A 53 0.58 6.46 -0.38
C SER A 53 1.93 5.84 -0.02
N LEU A 54 2.18 5.60 1.28
CA LEU A 54 3.37 4.88 1.74
C LEU A 54 3.40 3.44 1.24
N GLU A 55 2.26 2.74 1.30
CA GLU A 55 2.12 1.38 0.75
C GLU A 55 2.41 1.36 -0.76
N THR A 56 1.89 2.33 -1.50
CA THR A 56 2.16 2.49 -2.93
C THR A 56 3.67 2.59 -3.19
N PHE A 57 4.37 3.43 -2.43
CA PHE A 57 5.81 3.64 -2.57
C PHE A 57 6.61 2.38 -2.21
N PHE A 58 6.24 1.69 -1.13
CA PHE A 58 6.90 0.45 -0.74
C PHE A 58 6.70 -0.68 -1.76
N TYR A 59 5.49 -0.83 -2.32
CA TYR A 59 5.26 -1.80 -3.38
C TYR A 59 6.02 -1.46 -4.67
N LEU A 60 6.16 -0.17 -5.00
CA LEU A 60 6.96 0.26 -6.15
C LEU A 60 8.43 -0.16 -5.98
N ILE A 61 9.01 0.06 -4.79
CA ILE A 61 10.37 -0.39 -4.48
C ILE A 61 10.46 -1.92 -4.53
N ALA A 62 9.51 -2.63 -3.92
CA ALA A 62 9.49 -4.09 -3.92
C ALA A 62 9.43 -4.69 -5.34
N PHE A 63 8.65 -4.07 -6.23
CA PHE A 63 8.61 -4.41 -7.65
C PHE A 63 9.99 -4.24 -8.31
N ILE A 64 10.63 -3.08 -8.15
CA ILE A 64 11.94 -2.79 -8.75
C ILE A 64 13.00 -3.78 -8.24
N VAL A 65 13.04 -4.06 -6.93
CA VAL A 65 13.99 -4.98 -6.31
C VAL A 65 13.81 -6.41 -6.81
N MET A 66 12.57 -6.87 -7.01
CA MET A 66 12.31 -8.20 -7.59
C MET A 66 12.68 -8.28 -9.07
N PHE A 67 12.54 -7.19 -9.81
CA PHE A 67 12.92 -7.12 -11.22
C PHE A 67 14.44 -7.18 -11.42
N THR A 68 15.24 -6.55 -10.54
CA THR A 68 16.71 -6.53 -10.64
C THR A 68 17.36 -7.84 -10.18
N THR A 69 16.63 -8.69 -9.45
CA THR A 69 17.14 -9.95 -8.88
C THR A 69 16.76 -11.17 -9.71
N VAL A 70 16.34 -10.99 -10.96
CA VAL A 70 15.80 -12.06 -11.83
C VAL A 70 16.85 -13.12 -12.25
N THR A 71 18.14 -12.86 -12.05
CA THR A 71 19.22 -13.74 -12.50
C THR A 71 19.20 -15.08 -11.73
N GLY A 72 18.96 -16.18 -12.44
CA GLY A 72 19.02 -17.56 -11.90
C GLY A 72 17.70 -18.13 -11.36
N HIS A 73 16.74 -17.29 -10.96
CA HIS A 73 15.41 -17.71 -10.46
C HIS A 73 14.27 -17.00 -11.20
N TYR A 74 14.27 -17.13 -12.53
CA TYR A 74 13.41 -16.39 -13.45
C TYR A 74 11.91 -16.46 -13.12
N ALA A 75 11.34 -17.65 -12.91
CA ALA A 75 9.88 -17.79 -12.75
C ALA A 75 9.36 -17.16 -11.45
N SER A 76 10.05 -17.39 -10.34
CA SER A 76 9.57 -16.97 -9.02
C SER A 76 9.72 -15.46 -8.79
N ASN A 77 10.83 -14.88 -9.25
CA ASN A 77 11.10 -13.46 -9.07
C ASN A 77 10.24 -12.60 -10.02
N VAL A 78 9.97 -13.08 -11.24
CA VAL A 78 9.03 -12.43 -12.16
C VAL A 78 7.61 -12.45 -11.59
N ALA A 79 7.15 -13.58 -11.03
CA ALA A 79 5.82 -13.65 -10.42
C ALA A 79 5.65 -12.64 -9.26
N ALA A 80 6.66 -12.52 -8.38
CA ALA A 80 6.63 -11.51 -7.32
C ALA A 80 6.71 -10.08 -7.86
N ALA A 81 7.53 -9.81 -8.88
CA ALA A 81 7.59 -8.49 -9.51
C ALA A 81 6.23 -8.09 -10.09
N VAL A 82 5.56 -8.99 -10.82
CA VAL A 82 4.23 -8.75 -11.38
C VAL A 82 3.19 -8.53 -10.28
N PHE A 83 3.22 -9.32 -9.20
CA PHE A 83 2.35 -9.10 -8.04
C PHE A 83 2.58 -7.73 -7.40
N GLY A 84 3.85 -7.34 -7.22
CA GLY A 84 4.22 -6.01 -6.70
C GLY A 84 3.68 -4.89 -7.59
N MET A 85 3.80 -5.03 -8.92
CA MET A 85 3.29 -4.07 -9.88
C MET A 85 1.77 -3.88 -9.79
N PHE A 86 1.00 -4.97 -9.72
CA PHE A 86 -0.46 -4.88 -9.56
C PHE A 86 -0.84 -4.19 -8.25
N ASN A 87 -0.14 -4.50 -7.16
CA ASN A 87 -0.38 -3.83 -5.88
C ASN A 87 -0.02 -2.34 -5.95
N THR A 88 1.11 -1.97 -6.54
CA THR A 88 1.46 -0.55 -6.75
C THR A 88 0.34 0.18 -7.48
N LEU A 89 -0.19 -0.38 -8.57
CA LEU A 89 -1.27 0.25 -9.33
C LEU A 89 -2.57 0.35 -8.52
N ALA A 90 -2.93 -0.71 -7.78
CA ALA A 90 -4.12 -0.71 -6.93
C ALA A 90 -4.04 0.36 -5.83
N TYR A 91 -2.93 0.38 -5.07
CA TYR A 91 -2.71 1.35 -4.01
C TYR A 91 -2.56 2.78 -4.57
N ALA A 92 -1.95 2.96 -5.75
CA ALA A 92 -1.89 4.26 -6.43
C ALA A 92 -3.27 4.76 -6.82
N ALA A 93 -4.14 3.90 -7.36
CA ALA A 93 -5.51 4.26 -7.69
C ALA A 93 -6.30 4.66 -6.44
N SER A 94 -6.18 3.88 -5.36
CA SER A 94 -6.80 4.18 -4.06
C SER A 94 -6.33 5.53 -3.50
N SER A 95 -5.01 5.77 -3.49
CA SER A 95 -4.43 7.06 -3.06
C SER A 95 -4.93 8.22 -3.91
N PHE A 96 -5.04 8.05 -5.23
CA PHE A 96 -5.57 9.08 -6.12
C PHE A 96 -7.04 9.42 -5.85
N LEU A 97 -7.88 8.42 -5.59
CA LEU A 97 -9.28 8.63 -5.22
C LEU A 97 -9.40 9.39 -3.89
N LEU A 98 -8.64 8.96 -2.88
CA LEU A 98 -8.58 9.64 -1.58
C LEU A 98 -8.05 11.07 -1.69
N PHE A 99 -7.09 11.32 -2.59
CA PHE A 99 -6.56 12.66 -2.82
C PHE A 99 -7.61 13.59 -3.43
N LYS A 100 -8.41 13.09 -4.38
CA LYS A 100 -9.53 13.86 -4.95
C LYS A 100 -10.57 14.18 -3.89
N GLU A 101 -10.92 13.22 -3.03
CA GLU A 101 -11.86 13.42 -1.94
C GLU A 101 -11.34 14.44 -0.92
N HIS A 102 -10.06 14.32 -0.53
CA HIS A 102 -9.42 15.28 0.37
C HIS A 102 -9.46 16.70 -0.22
N LYS A 103 -9.10 16.86 -1.50
CA LYS A 103 -9.17 18.17 -2.18
C LYS A 103 -10.59 18.73 -2.25
N ALA A 104 -11.59 17.89 -2.51
CA ALA A 104 -12.99 18.31 -2.53
C ALA A 104 -13.47 18.76 -1.14
N SER A 105 -13.07 18.05 -0.09
CA SER A 105 -13.36 18.41 1.31
C SER A 105 -12.73 19.75 1.70
N VAL A 106 -11.46 19.98 1.34
CA VAL A 106 -10.77 21.26 1.59
C VAL A 106 -11.44 22.41 0.83
N ALA A 107 -11.83 22.20 -0.42
CA ALA A 107 -12.52 23.22 -1.23
C ALA A 107 -13.94 23.54 -0.74
N ALA A 108 -14.64 22.59 -0.11
CA ALA A 108 -15.95 22.82 0.48
C ALA A 108 -15.90 23.59 1.82
N ALA A 109 -14.72 23.66 2.44
CA ALA A 109 -14.49 24.33 3.72
C ALA A 109 -13.99 25.79 3.58
N SER A 110 -13.73 26.26 2.36
CA SER A 110 -13.34 27.64 2.02
C SER A 110 -14.54 28.46 1.54
#